data_AF-A0A959KG23-F1
#
_entry.id   AF-A0A959KG23-F1
#
_cell.length_a   1.000
_cell.length_b   1.000
_cell.length_c   1.000
_cell.angle_alpha   90.00
_cell.angle_beta   90.00
_cell.angle_gamma   90.00
#
_symmetry.space_group_name_H-M   'P 1'
#
loop_
_entity.id
_entity.type
_entity.pdbx_description
1 polymer ?
#
loop_
_entity_poly.entity_id
_entity_poly.type
_entity_poly.pdbx_seq_one_letter_code
_entity_poly.pdbx_strand_id
1 'polypeptide(L)'
;MAAKKQKKGQLSLKLGINDERVPKLLGLLSLFVSIYLLVAFTSYLFTWQADQDKVLRNTLRNLFRGDLEMANWLGRLGAFVSHSFFYNWFGLPSFILVVLLAMTGRSLVRRHPLQE
;
A
#
# COMPACT_ATOMS: atom_id res chain seq x y z
N MET A 1 -22.24 -8.27 48.94
CA MET A 1 -22.34 -7.67 47.59
C MET A 1 -21.07 -8.05 46.81
N ALA A 2 -21.14 -8.99 45.87
CA ALA A 2 -19.98 -9.38 45.05
C ALA A 2 -20.22 -8.92 43.60
N ALA A 3 -19.44 -7.94 43.15
CA ALA A 3 -19.52 -7.40 41.80
C ALA A 3 -18.98 -8.43 40.79
N LYS A 4 -19.85 -8.92 39.91
CA LYS A 4 -19.52 -9.86 38.84
C LYS A 4 -18.76 -9.12 37.72
N LYS A 5 -17.43 -9.25 37.71
CA LYS A 5 -16.54 -8.66 36.70
C LYS A 5 -16.79 -9.33 35.34
N GLN A 6 -17.41 -8.61 34.41
CA GLN A 6 -17.63 -9.07 33.04
C GLN A 6 -16.29 -9.24 32.31
N LYS A 7 -16.02 -10.45 31.83
CA LYS A 7 -14.92 -10.72 30.88
C LYS A 7 -15.27 -10.04 29.56
N LYS A 8 -14.49 -9.01 29.18
CA LYS A 8 -14.50 -8.43 27.83
C LYS A 8 -14.27 -9.57 26.83
N GLY A 9 -15.27 -9.85 26.00
CA GLY A 9 -15.20 -10.86 24.97
C GLY A 9 -14.00 -10.59 24.06
N GLN A 10 -13.05 -11.52 24.04
CA GLN A 10 -12.09 -11.60 22.95
C GLN A 10 -12.89 -11.82 21.68
N LEU A 11 -12.89 -10.82 20.80
CA LEU A 11 -13.45 -10.96 19.46
C LEU A 11 -12.58 -11.98 18.72
N SER A 12 -12.98 -13.25 18.77
CA SER A 12 -12.38 -14.30 17.96
C SER A 12 -12.77 -14.03 16.52
N LEU A 13 -11.91 -13.31 15.80
CA LEU A 13 -11.93 -13.26 14.35
C LEU A 13 -11.64 -14.67 13.85
N LYS A 14 -12.69 -15.49 13.75
CA LYS A 14 -12.68 -16.70 12.92
C LYS A 14 -12.66 -16.23 11.46
N LEU A 15 -11.51 -15.69 11.02
CA LEU A 15 -11.18 -15.58 9.61
C LEU A 15 -11.13 -17.01 9.10
N GLY A 16 -12.22 -17.47 8.47
CA GLY A 16 -12.22 -18.73 7.75
C GLY A 16 -11.24 -18.62 6.60
N ILE A 17 -9.99 -19.04 6.81
CA ILE A 17 -8.91 -19.04 5.80
C ILE A 17 -9.30 -19.88 4.57
N ASN A 18 -10.33 -20.74 4.71
CA ASN A 18 -10.89 -21.57 3.64
C ASN A 18 -11.98 -20.90 2.80
N ASP A 19 -12.30 -19.61 3.03
CA ASP A 19 -13.32 -18.92 2.24
C ASP A 19 -12.73 -18.49 0.88
N GLU A 20 -13.38 -18.95 -0.19
CA GLU A 20 -13.03 -18.65 -1.57
C GLU A 20 -12.98 -17.15 -1.89
N ARG A 21 -13.69 -16.35 -1.10
CA ARG A 21 -13.79 -14.90 -1.24
C ARG A 21 -12.50 -14.17 -0.86
N VAL A 22 -11.76 -14.70 0.11
CA VAL A 22 -10.53 -14.07 0.63
C VAL A 22 -9.45 -13.90 -0.44
N PRO A 23 -9.03 -14.92 -1.21
CA PRO A 23 -8.02 -14.74 -2.25
C PRO A 23 -8.49 -13.81 -3.37
N LYS A 24 -9.79 -13.82 -3.72
CA LYS A 24 -10.33 -12.88 -4.72
C LYS A 24 -10.26 -11.43 -4.23
N LEU A 25 -10.59 -11.18 -2.97
CA LEU A 25 -10.51 -9.85 -2.35
C LEU A 25 -9.06 -9.37 -2.27
N LEU A 26 -8.14 -10.24 -1.83
CA LEU A 26 -6.71 -9.93 -1.79
C LEU A 26 -6.14 -9.67 -3.19
N GLY A 27 -6.56 -10.44 -4.20
CA GLY A 27 -6.16 -10.24 -5.58
C GLY A 27 -6.63 -8.90 -6.14
N LEU A 28 -7.90 -8.54 -5.88
CA LEU A 28 -8.45 -7.25 -6.27
C LEU A 28 -7.73 -6.09 -5.58
N LEU A 29 -7.48 -6.20 -4.27
CA LEU A 29 -6.70 -5.23 -3.50
C LEU A 29 -5.28 -5.07 -4.08
N SER A 30 -4.62 -6.19 -4.41
CA SER A 30 -3.28 -6.18 -5.03
C SER A 30 -3.28 -5.45 -6.38
N LEU A 31 -4.31 -5.63 -7.21
CA LEU A 31 -4.45 -4.90 -8.48
C LEU A 31 -4.63 -3.40 -8.24
N PHE A 32 -5.47 -3.01 -7.29
CA PHE A 32 -5.63 -1.60 -6.92
C PHE A 32 -4.33 -0.99 -6.42
N VAL A 33 -3.60 -1.68 -5.54
CA VAL A 33 -2.30 -1.22 -5.04
C VAL A 33 -1.29 -1.11 -6.17
N SER A 34 -1.25 -2.07 -7.11
CA SER A 34 -0.37 -2.00 -8.28
C SER A 34 -0.65 -0.75 -9.12
N ILE A 35 -1.92 -0.48 -9.45
CA ILE A 35 -2.30 0.73 -10.22
C ILE A 35 -1.93 2.00 -9.45
N TYR A 36 -2.20 2.04 -8.15
CA TYR A 36 -1.83 3.16 -7.29
C TYR A 36 -0.31 3.42 -7.35
N LEU A 37 0.51 2.37 -7.17
CA LEU A 37 1.96 2.49 -7.21
C LEU A 37 2.46 2.90 -8.59
N LEU A 38 1.86 2.39 -9.68
CA LEU A 38 2.19 2.79 -11.04
C LEU A 38 2.07 4.31 -11.19
N VAL A 39 0.91 4.87 -10.83
CA VAL A 39 0.64 6.31 -10.94
C VAL A 39 1.58 7.11 -10.02
N ALA A 40 1.77 6.67 -8.78
CA ALA A 40 2.64 7.35 -7.82
C ALA A 40 4.10 7.38 -8.30
N PHE A 41 4.61 6.26 -8.84
CA PHE A 41 5.98 6.11 -9.31
C PHE A 41 6.21 6.91 -10.60
N THR A 42 5.29 6.82 -11.56
CA THR A 42 5.35 7.64 -12.79
C THR A 42 5.35 9.13 -12.47
N SER A 43 4.48 9.58 -11.57
CA SER A 43 4.44 10.98 -11.14
C SER A 43 5.76 11.41 -10.48
N TYR A 44 6.36 10.54 -9.66
CA TYR A 44 7.62 10.83 -8.96
C TYR A 44 8.80 11.07 -9.89
N LEU A 45 8.84 10.44 -11.08
CA LEU A 45 9.88 10.70 -12.08
C LEU A 45 9.99 12.20 -12.43
N PHE A 46 8.89 12.94 -12.32
CA PHE A 46 8.82 14.37 -12.60
C PHE A 46 8.77 15.23 -11.32
N THR A 47 8.23 14.72 -10.21
CA THR A 47 7.98 15.53 -9.01
C THR A 47 9.03 15.38 -7.92
N TRP A 48 9.97 14.43 -8.05
CA TRP A 48 10.89 14.09 -6.95
C TRP A 48 11.68 15.27 -6.41
N GLN A 49 12.14 16.19 -7.27
CA GLN A 49 12.92 17.37 -6.86
C GLN A 49 12.07 18.34 -6.01
N ALA A 50 10.82 18.55 -6.42
CA ALA A 50 9.90 19.46 -5.75
C ALA A 50 9.35 18.91 -4.42
N ASP A 51 9.36 17.58 -4.26
CA ASP A 51 8.86 16.89 -3.08
C ASP A 51 9.98 16.48 -2.10
N GLN A 52 11.26 16.56 -2.49
CA GLN A 52 12.39 16.00 -1.74
C GLN A 52 12.54 16.61 -0.33
N ASP A 53 12.64 17.93 -0.23
CA ASP A 53 12.79 18.64 1.04
C ASP A 53 11.55 18.50 1.93
N LYS A 54 10.36 18.48 1.34
CA LYS A 54 9.09 18.29 2.03
C LYS A 54 8.96 16.90 2.64
N VAL A 55 9.38 15.85 1.91
CA VAL A 55 9.35 14.46 2.38
C VAL A 55 10.39 14.24 3.48
N LEU A 56 11.60 14.79 3.35
CA LEU A 56 12.67 14.70 4.36
C LEU A 56 12.29 15.35 5.70
N ARG A 57 11.56 16.47 5.67
CA ARG A 57 11.11 17.17 6.88
C ARG A 57 9.90 16.54 7.55
N ASN A 58 9.17 15.66 6.84
CA ASN A 58 7.96 15.04 7.35
C ASN A 58 8.22 13.65 7.93
N THR A 59 7.88 13.48 9.21
CA THR A 59 7.79 12.16 9.85
C THR A 59 6.50 11.45 9.45
N LEU A 60 6.46 10.11 9.54
CA LEU A 60 5.24 9.29 9.37
C LEU A 60 4.00 9.83 10.14
N ARG A 61 4.21 10.46 11.30
CA ARG A 61 3.14 11.11 12.09
C ARG A 61 2.49 12.29 11.37
N ASN A 62 3.28 13.02 10.58
CA ASN A 62 2.85 14.16 9.78
C ASN A 62 2.39 13.72 8.38
N LEU A 63 2.24 12.43 8.10
CA LEU A 63 1.64 11.94 6.85
C LEU A 63 0.11 12.06 6.88
N PHE A 64 -0.49 11.99 8.07
CA PHE A 64 -1.94 12.05 8.30
C PHE A 64 -2.42 13.35 8.96
N ARG A 65 -1.49 14.24 9.34
CA ARG A 65 -1.78 15.51 10.02
C ARG A 65 -0.92 16.62 9.41
N GLY A 66 -1.56 17.56 8.72
CA GLY A 66 -0.91 18.72 8.10
C GLY A 66 -1.44 19.04 6.71
N ASP A 67 -1.35 20.31 6.32
CA ASP A 67 -1.83 20.88 5.04
C ASP A 67 -0.74 20.94 3.97
N LEU A 68 0.32 20.14 4.13
CA LEU A 68 1.48 20.17 3.24
C LEU A 68 1.15 19.48 1.91
N GLU A 69 1.03 20.25 0.84
CA GLU A 69 0.78 19.73 -0.50
C GLU A 69 2.06 19.24 -1.17
N MET A 70 1.98 18.05 -1.76
CA MET A 70 3.04 17.45 -2.57
C MET A 70 2.64 17.52 -4.04
N ALA A 71 3.63 17.69 -4.92
CA ALA A 71 3.44 17.75 -6.35
C ALA A 71 3.10 16.38 -6.96
N ASN A 72 3.44 15.27 -6.28
CA ASN A 72 3.03 13.94 -6.69
C ASN A 72 1.50 13.87 -6.86
N TRP A 73 1.04 13.23 -7.95
CA TRP A 73 -0.38 13.20 -8.33
C TRP A 73 -1.28 12.51 -7.30
N LEU A 74 -0.72 11.62 -6.48
CA LEU A 74 -1.44 10.97 -5.38
C LEU A 74 -1.17 11.66 -4.01
N GLY A 75 -0.71 12.91 -4.06
CA GLY A 75 -0.43 13.75 -2.92
C GLY A 75 0.65 13.18 -2.00
N ARG A 76 0.48 13.40 -0.69
CA ARG A 76 1.47 13.04 0.34
C ARG A 76 1.80 11.56 0.39
N LEU A 77 0.79 10.70 0.32
CA LEU A 77 1.01 9.25 0.35
C LEU A 77 1.79 8.79 -0.88
N GLY A 78 1.45 9.31 -2.07
CA GLY A 78 2.18 9.02 -3.30
C GLY A 78 3.64 9.45 -3.21
N ALA A 79 3.89 10.71 -2.82
CA ALA A 79 5.24 11.25 -2.68
C ALA A 79 6.09 10.43 -1.68
N PHE A 80 5.54 10.09 -0.51
CA PHE A 80 6.26 9.35 0.51
C PHE A 80 6.57 7.91 0.09
N VAL A 81 5.60 7.21 -0.50
CA VAL A 81 5.78 5.83 -0.97
C VAL A 81 6.78 5.80 -2.12
N SER A 82 6.61 6.66 -3.13
CA SER A 82 7.55 6.73 -4.26
C SER A 82 8.96 7.09 -3.81
N HIS A 83 9.12 8.09 -2.92
CA HIS A 83 10.43 8.45 -2.38
C HIS A 83 11.08 7.28 -1.63
N SER A 84 10.30 6.52 -0.85
CA SER A 84 10.83 5.34 -0.14
C SER A 84 11.39 4.28 -1.10
N PHE A 85 10.65 3.96 -2.17
CA PHE A 85 11.09 2.96 -3.16
C PHE A 85 12.22 3.47 -4.07
N PHE A 86 12.15 4.72 -4.52
CA PHE A 86 13.10 5.26 -5.48
C PHE A 86 14.39 5.77 -4.83
N TYR A 87 14.28 6.52 -3.74
CA TYR A 87 15.44 7.17 -3.12
C TYR A 87 16.13 6.27 -2.09
N ASN A 88 15.37 5.58 -1.24
CA ASN A 88 15.96 4.75 -0.18
C ASN A 88 16.30 3.33 -0.64
N TRP A 89 15.56 2.78 -1.61
CA TRP A 89 15.66 1.36 -1.99
C TRP A 89 16.21 1.14 -3.42
N PHE A 90 15.33 0.81 -4.37
CA PHE A 90 15.72 0.22 -5.64
C PHE A 90 15.89 1.23 -6.77
N GLY A 91 15.31 2.42 -6.66
CA GLY A 91 15.31 3.39 -7.76
C GLY A 91 14.32 3.02 -8.86
N LEU A 92 14.70 3.28 -10.11
CA LEU A 92 13.90 2.99 -11.30
C LEU A 92 13.42 1.52 -11.40
N PRO A 93 14.21 0.50 -11.01
CA PRO A 93 13.75 -0.89 -10.90
C PRO A 93 12.51 -1.13 -10.02
N SER A 94 12.06 -0.17 -9.21
CA SER A 94 10.84 -0.29 -8.39
C SER A 94 9.57 -0.59 -9.21
N PHE A 95 9.54 -0.24 -10.50
CA PHE A 95 8.44 -0.64 -11.40
C PHE A 95 8.28 -2.17 -11.54
N ILE A 96 9.33 -2.96 -11.30
CA ILE A 96 9.23 -4.43 -11.27
C ILE A 96 8.22 -4.87 -10.21
N LEU A 97 8.22 -4.23 -9.02
CA LEU A 97 7.26 -4.54 -7.97
C LEU A 97 5.81 -4.29 -8.41
N VAL A 98 5.58 -3.23 -9.18
CA VAL A 98 4.26 -2.91 -9.73
C VAL A 98 3.77 -4.05 -10.63
N VAL A 99 4.64 -4.54 -11.53
CA VAL A 99 4.33 -5.65 -12.43
C VAL A 99 4.07 -6.94 -11.64
N LEU A 100 4.91 -7.24 -10.64
CA LEU A 100 4.72 -8.41 -9.78
C LEU A 100 3.37 -8.37 -9.05
N LEU A 101 3.01 -7.24 -8.43
CA LEU A 101 1.73 -7.07 -7.76
C LEU A 101 0.54 -7.18 -8.72
N ALA A 102 0.69 -6.73 -9.97
CA ALA A 102 -0.34 -6.89 -11.00
C ALA A 102 -0.51 -8.37 -11.39
N MET A 103 0.59 -9.09 -11.59
CA MET A 103 0.59 -10.52 -11.92
C MET A 103 -0.01 -11.35 -10.78
N THR A 104 0.45 -11.13 -9.55
CA THR A 104 -0.08 -11.78 -8.34
C THR A 104 -1.56 -11.46 -8.17
N GLY A 105 -1.97 -10.19 -8.31
CA GLY A 105 -3.36 -9.79 -8.19
C GLY A 105 -4.26 -10.48 -9.22
N ARG A 106 -3.83 -10.51 -10.48
CA ARG A 106 -4.54 -11.22 -11.56
C ARG A 106 -4.61 -12.73 -11.32
N SER A 107 -3.53 -13.35 -10.85
CA SER A 107 -3.49 -14.78 -10.51
C SER A 107 -4.46 -15.11 -9.38
N LEU A 108 -4.47 -14.33 -8.29
CA LEU A 108 -5.36 -14.53 -7.14
C LEU A 108 -6.84 -14.38 -7.51
N VAL A 109 -7.18 -13.40 -8.36
CA VAL A 109 -8.56 -13.22 -8.84
C VAL A 109 -9.00 -14.41 -9.71
N ARG A 110 -8.11 -14.90 -10.58
CA ARG A 110 -8.42 -15.96 -11.55
C ARG A 110 -8.26 -17.38 -11.01
N ARG A 111 -7.65 -17.56 -9.83
CA ARG A 111 -7.31 -18.87 -9.25
C ARG A 111 -6.44 -19.76 -10.12
N HIS A 112 -5.73 -19.20 -11.09
CA HIS A 112 -4.63 -19.91 -11.72
C HIS A 112 -3.41 -19.73 -10.83
N PRO A 113 -2.79 -20.81 -10.30
CA PRO A 113 -1.45 -20.69 -9.76
C PRO A 113 -0.56 -20.05 -10.82
N LEU A 114 0.40 -19.21 -10.42
CA LEU A 114 1.42 -18.66 -11.33
C LEU A 114 2.07 -19.87 -12.01
N GLN A 115 1.70 -20.12 -13.26
CA GLN A 115 2.33 -21.16 -14.06
C GLN A 115 3.72 -20.63 -14.39
N GLU A 116 4.73 -21.30 -13.85
CA GLU A 116 6.14 -21.09 -14.22
C GLU A 116 6.37 -21.39 -15.70
#